data_AF-A0A4R0RN41-F1
#
_entry.id   AF-A0A4R0RN41-F1
#
_cell.length_a   1.000
_cell.length_b   1.000
_cell.length_c   1.000
_cell.angle_alpha   90.00
_cell.angle_beta   90.00
_cell.angle_gamma   90.00
#
_symmetry.space_group_name_H-M   'P 1'
#
loop_
_entity.id
_entity.type
_entity.pdbx_description
1 polymer ?
#
loop_
_entity_poly.entity_id
_entity_poly.type
_entity_poly.pdbx_seq_one_letter_code
_entity_poly.pdbx_strand_id
1 'polypeptide(L)'
;MFISKSLLAACALAGVVSATVLPIRRIPFDGQYIHPESSNKAVEWWWGQAIGTPMGNNPPPTLQFLFYQGYPIQVGPKNASQPEYYMDIHGFFPNGTNFALTIPADSGVVTKGSGEEVNGKWGSVGSFHTSKDLRTFAVQFEAAKYGLTGSVTLSSTGNAAHHFGCNTTHGPYFSSAVKGQKSLSTAEDLLFNKLGWATTIPGGNAQVAVKIGDTQLSFTGAGYHDANWAPAPLNKIVSSWSFGSAQVGPYDLSYVLAQPLGSSNPRVLNTGYLSRNGVVLQNQCSVNGTKTKDMSLIKPYGSQMQAGVTVPKGYVIEYVLANGESFSFNLTSSGVNPSQNIYHRWVGTAVGGKKGEKPFEGSTVFEWLNPGLVPYSPVN
;
A
#
# COMPACT_ATOMS: atom_id res chain seq x y z
N MET A 1 -26.22 -81.94 31.08
CA MET A 1 -27.04 -81.30 30.03
C MET A 1 -27.70 -80.09 30.69
N PHE A 2 -27.50 -78.90 30.12
CA PHE A 2 -27.88 -77.55 30.60
C PHE A 2 -27.20 -77.04 31.90
N ILE A 3 -26.29 -76.08 31.74
CA ILE A 3 -25.86 -75.15 32.81
C ILE A 3 -26.05 -73.73 32.28
N SER A 4 -26.88 -72.96 32.97
CA SER A 4 -27.15 -71.54 32.72
C SER A 4 -25.90 -70.68 32.94
N LYS A 5 -25.67 -69.68 32.08
CA LYS A 5 -24.73 -68.60 32.38
C LYS A 5 -25.41 -67.23 32.30
N SER A 6 -25.06 -66.48 33.32
CA SER A 6 -25.59 -65.23 33.82
C SER A 6 -25.32 -64.03 32.90
N LEU A 7 -26.27 -63.10 32.83
CA LEU A 7 -26.03 -61.74 32.34
C LEU A 7 -25.19 -60.96 33.37
N LEU A 8 -24.08 -60.36 32.94
CA LEU A 8 -23.48 -59.21 33.60
C LEU A 8 -23.65 -58.00 32.68
N ALA A 9 -24.27 -56.95 33.22
CA ALA A 9 -24.34 -55.63 32.62
C ALA A 9 -23.01 -54.88 32.84
N ALA A 10 -22.45 -54.32 31.77
CA ALA A 10 -21.36 -53.35 31.85
C ALA A 10 -21.84 -52.03 31.23
N CYS A 11 -21.99 -51.01 32.07
CA CYS A 11 -22.22 -49.62 31.68
C CYS A 11 -20.96 -49.07 31.00
N ALA A 12 -21.06 -48.68 29.73
CA ALA A 12 -20.06 -47.85 29.07
C ALA A 12 -20.63 -46.44 28.86
N LEU A 13 -20.18 -45.47 29.66
CA LEU A 13 -20.36 -44.05 29.36
C LEU A 13 -19.42 -43.67 28.22
N ALA A 14 -19.98 -43.43 27.03
CA ALA A 14 -19.28 -42.78 25.95
C ALA A 14 -19.27 -41.26 26.20
N GLY A 15 -18.18 -40.75 26.77
CA GLY A 15 -17.92 -39.32 26.82
C GLY A 15 -17.57 -38.80 25.43
N VAL A 16 -18.45 -38.01 24.83
CA VAL A 16 -18.16 -37.24 23.62
C VAL A 16 -17.23 -36.09 24.02
N VAL A 17 -15.92 -36.27 23.80
CA VAL A 17 -14.97 -35.16 23.87
C VAL A 17 -15.17 -34.32 22.62
N SER A 18 -16.02 -33.31 22.72
CA SER A 18 -16.15 -32.28 21.69
C SER A 18 -14.87 -31.44 21.73
N ALA A 19 -13.92 -31.74 20.84
CA ALA A 19 -12.74 -30.93 20.65
C ALA A 19 -13.19 -29.54 20.18
N THR A 20 -13.21 -28.56 21.08
CA THR A 20 -13.34 -27.15 20.74
C THR A 20 -12.09 -26.76 19.93
N VAL A 21 -12.22 -26.76 18.61
CA VAL A 21 -11.26 -26.12 17.72
C VAL A 21 -11.29 -24.63 18.07
N LEU A 22 -10.26 -24.16 18.76
CA LEU A 22 -10.07 -22.72 18.98
C LEU A 22 -10.06 -22.04 17.61
N PRO A 23 -10.88 -21.00 17.38
CA PRO A 23 -10.90 -20.32 16.09
C PRO A 23 -9.50 -19.76 15.81
N ILE A 24 -8.93 -20.12 14.67
CA ILE A 24 -7.68 -19.54 14.16
C ILE A 24 -7.88 -18.02 14.19
N ARG A 25 -7.03 -17.32 14.94
CA ARG A 25 -7.13 -15.88 15.13
C ARG A 25 -6.85 -15.18 13.80
N ARG A 26 -7.91 -14.88 13.05
CA ARG A 26 -7.83 -14.16 11.77
C ARG A 26 -7.33 -12.73 12.01
N ILE A 27 -6.23 -12.38 11.36
CA ILE A 27 -5.68 -11.03 11.30
C ILE A 27 -6.70 -10.16 10.53
N PRO A 28 -7.11 -8.99 11.07
CA PRO A 28 -7.94 -8.04 10.33
C PRO A 28 -7.27 -7.63 9.02
N PHE A 29 -8.07 -7.24 8.02
CA PHE A 29 -7.57 -6.87 6.70
C PHE A 29 -6.43 -5.83 6.75
N ASP A 30 -6.62 -4.77 7.53
CA ASP A 30 -5.68 -3.65 7.75
C ASP A 30 -4.85 -3.82 9.04
N GLY A 31 -4.88 -5.01 9.63
CA GLY A 31 -4.25 -5.31 10.93
C GLY A 31 -2.74 -5.52 10.83
N GLN A 32 -2.13 -5.87 11.97
CA GLN A 32 -0.69 -6.18 12.03
C GLN A 32 -0.41 -7.61 11.56
N TYR A 33 0.35 -7.75 10.46
CA TYR A 33 0.71 -9.03 9.87
C TYR A 33 2.08 -9.55 10.30
N ILE A 34 2.98 -8.65 10.71
CA ILE A 34 4.31 -9.03 11.19
C ILE A 34 4.69 -8.17 12.40
N HIS A 35 5.61 -8.66 13.22
CA HIS A 35 6.09 -7.93 14.39
C HIS A 35 7.55 -7.55 14.19
N PRO A 36 7.85 -6.33 13.70
CA PRO A 36 9.20 -5.78 13.73
C PRO A 36 9.70 -5.64 15.16
N GLU A 37 10.92 -6.12 15.39
CA GLU A 37 11.60 -6.03 16.69
C GLU A 37 13.11 -5.96 16.50
N SER A 38 13.81 -5.56 17.57
CA SER A 38 15.28 -5.45 17.60
C SER A 38 16.04 -6.69 17.10
N SER A 39 15.48 -7.89 17.30
CA SER A 39 16.07 -9.18 16.93
C SER A 39 15.91 -9.55 15.45
N ASN A 40 15.00 -8.88 14.73
CA ASN A 40 14.67 -9.22 13.35
C ASN A 40 14.82 -8.01 12.40
N LYS A 41 14.53 -8.25 11.12
CA LYS A 41 14.62 -7.25 10.04
C LYS A 41 13.26 -7.01 9.38
N ALA A 42 12.19 -7.40 10.05
CA ALA A 42 10.85 -7.19 9.54
C ALA A 42 10.52 -5.71 9.50
N VAL A 43 9.61 -5.38 8.59
CA VAL A 43 9.12 -4.03 8.36
C VAL A 43 7.62 -4.13 8.14
N GLU A 44 6.89 -3.16 8.69
CA GLU A 44 5.46 -3.01 8.45
C GLU A 44 5.10 -1.53 8.49
N TRP A 45 4.23 -1.11 7.59
CA TRP A 45 3.78 0.27 7.53
C TRP A 45 2.33 0.41 7.06
N TRP A 46 1.72 1.51 7.51
CA TRP A 46 0.41 2.00 7.12
C TRP A 46 0.61 3.38 6.48
N TRP A 47 0.28 3.48 5.19
CA TRP A 47 0.50 4.68 4.41
C TRP A 47 -0.81 5.21 3.86
N GLY A 48 -1.00 6.52 3.93
CA GLY A 48 -2.14 7.15 3.29
C GLY A 48 -1.83 8.53 2.78
N GLN A 49 -2.76 9.03 1.97
CA GLN A 49 -2.65 10.33 1.35
C GLN A 49 -4.01 11.01 1.19
N ALA A 50 -3.92 12.34 1.12
CA ALA A 50 -4.98 13.25 0.75
C ALA A 50 -4.45 14.24 -0.31
N ILE A 51 -5.20 14.44 -1.40
CA ILE A 51 -4.85 15.36 -2.49
C ILE A 51 -6.02 16.31 -2.75
N GLY A 52 -5.82 17.61 -2.52
CA GLY A 52 -6.80 18.64 -2.80
C GLY A 52 -6.72 19.16 -4.23
N THR A 53 -7.55 20.16 -4.55
CA THR A 53 -7.55 20.79 -5.87
C THR A 53 -6.34 21.73 -6.03
N PRO A 54 -5.61 21.67 -7.16
CA PRO A 54 -4.50 22.58 -7.42
C PRO A 54 -4.95 24.05 -7.48
N MET A 55 -4.07 24.95 -7.03
CA MET A 55 -4.27 26.39 -7.10
C MET A 55 -3.24 27.02 -8.05
N GLY A 56 -3.72 27.59 -9.16
CA GLY A 56 -2.85 28.15 -10.19
C GLY A 56 -1.91 27.09 -10.77
N ASN A 57 -0.61 27.41 -10.87
CA ASN A 57 0.42 26.52 -11.41
C ASN A 57 1.16 25.72 -10.32
N ASN A 58 0.72 25.80 -9.06
CA ASN A 58 1.36 25.07 -7.97
C ASN A 58 0.99 23.58 -8.00
N PRO A 59 1.85 22.70 -7.45
CA PRO A 59 1.43 21.34 -7.12
C PRO A 59 0.13 21.34 -6.31
N PRO A 60 -0.75 20.34 -6.48
CA PRO A 60 -1.92 20.18 -5.63
C PRO A 60 -1.54 20.18 -4.15
N PRO A 61 -2.33 20.83 -3.27
CA PRO A 61 -2.11 20.68 -1.84
C PRO A 61 -2.26 19.22 -1.46
N THR A 62 -1.31 18.69 -0.71
CA THR A 62 -1.26 17.27 -0.36
C THR A 62 -0.79 17.08 1.06
N LEU A 63 -1.31 16.02 1.68
CA LEU A 63 -0.77 15.45 2.90
C LEU A 63 -0.61 13.95 2.67
N GLN A 64 0.60 13.45 2.88
CA GLN A 64 0.93 12.03 2.89
C GLN A 64 1.45 11.71 4.29
N PHE A 65 1.02 10.58 4.83
CA PHE A 65 1.43 10.13 6.14
C PHE A 65 1.80 8.66 6.10
N LEU A 66 2.79 8.27 6.89
CA LEU A 66 3.28 6.91 7.00
C LEU A 66 3.53 6.61 8.47
N PHE A 67 2.85 5.60 9.02
CA PHE A 67 3.21 5.01 10.29
C PHE A 67 4.00 3.74 10.00
N TYR A 68 5.25 3.63 10.47
CA TYR A 68 6.03 2.42 10.22
C TYR A 68 6.79 1.92 11.45
N GLN A 69 6.99 0.60 11.43
CA GLN A 69 7.76 -0.16 12.40
C GLN A 69 8.88 -0.88 11.67
N GLY A 70 10.09 -0.87 12.24
CA GLY A 70 11.30 -1.35 11.58
C GLY A 70 11.83 -0.35 10.55
N TYR A 71 12.69 -0.82 9.63
CA TYR A 71 13.41 0.01 8.67
C TYR A 71 13.10 -0.41 7.23
N PRO A 72 12.11 0.20 6.54
CA PRO A 72 11.73 -0.15 5.17
C PRO A 72 12.91 -0.17 4.21
N ILE A 73 13.89 0.72 4.43
CA ILE A 73 15.20 0.73 3.78
C ILE A 73 16.27 0.66 4.86
N GLN A 74 17.19 -0.31 4.75
CA GLN A 74 18.31 -0.44 5.68
C GLN A 74 19.62 -0.64 4.92
N VAL A 75 20.48 0.37 4.97
CA VAL A 75 21.84 0.32 4.43
C VAL A 75 22.81 0.03 5.57
N GLY A 76 23.56 -1.07 5.46
CA GLY A 76 24.48 -1.49 6.52
C GLY A 76 23.80 -2.20 7.71
N PRO A 77 24.54 -2.40 8.82
CA PRO A 77 24.00 -3.02 10.03
C PRO A 77 22.97 -2.12 10.71
N LYS A 78 21.98 -2.73 11.38
CA LYS A 78 20.96 -2.02 12.17
C LYS A 78 21.65 -1.28 13.32
N ASN A 79 21.37 0.02 13.46
CA ASN A 79 21.86 0.82 14.58
C ASN A 79 20.86 0.72 15.73
N ALA A 80 21.25 0.05 16.82
CA ALA A 80 20.37 -0.14 17.98
C ALA A 80 19.98 1.15 18.70
N SER A 81 20.69 2.26 18.44
CA SER A 81 20.37 3.59 18.99
C SER A 81 19.31 4.35 18.18
N GLN A 82 18.94 3.85 16.99
CA GLN A 82 17.88 4.47 16.20
C GLN A 82 16.51 3.96 16.67
N PRO A 83 15.48 4.85 16.76
CA PRO A 83 14.11 4.45 17.03
C PRO A 83 13.61 3.37 16.06
N GLU A 84 12.73 2.50 16.52
CA GLU A 84 12.12 1.44 15.69
C GLU A 84 10.76 1.86 15.11
N TYR A 85 10.18 2.93 15.64
CA TYR A 85 8.85 3.42 15.30
C TYR A 85 8.94 4.87 14.84
N TYR A 86 8.35 5.17 13.69
CA TYR A 86 8.32 6.52 13.15
C TYR A 86 6.97 6.84 12.52
N MET A 87 6.70 8.14 12.48
CA MET A 87 5.68 8.73 11.63
C MET A 87 6.36 9.70 10.65
N ASP A 88 6.24 9.44 9.36
CA ASP A 88 6.70 10.35 8.30
C ASP A 88 5.51 11.12 7.72
N ILE A 89 5.72 12.41 7.49
CA ILE A 89 4.73 13.33 6.91
C ILE A 89 5.38 14.09 5.77
N HIS A 90 4.75 14.09 4.60
CA HIS A 90 5.19 14.82 3.42
C HIS A 90 4.01 15.50 2.73
N GLY A 91 4.27 16.54 1.96
CA GLY A 91 3.23 17.14 1.13
C GLY A 91 3.55 18.54 0.63
N PHE A 92 2.49 19.23 0.21
CA PHE A 92 2.53 20.58 -0.31
C PHE A 92 1.39 21.41 0.29
N PHE A 93 1.69 22.65 0.64
CA PHE A 93 0.68 23.67 0.90
C PHE A 93 0.09 24.17 -0.43
N PRO A 94 -1.10 24.80 -0.44
CA PRO A 94 -1.73 25.32 -1.66
C PRO A 94 -0.89 26.37 -2.41
N ASN A 95 0.02 27.05 -1.72
CA ASN A 95 0.97 28.00 -2.31
C ASN A 95 2.19 27.31 -2.98
N GLY A 96 2.23 25.98 -3.03
CA GLY A 96 3.32 25.20 -3.62
C GLY A 96 4.52 24.94 -2.71
N THR A 97 4.54 25.49 -1.49
CA THR A 97 5.60 25.23 -0.52
C THR A 97 5.50 23.78 -0.03
N ASN A 98 6.60 23.04 -0.06
CA ASN A 98 6.63 21.66 0.43
C ASN A 98 6.93 21.61 1.93
N PHE A 99 6.57 20.49 2.56
CA PHE A 99 6.95 20.18 3.94
C PHE A 99 7.33 18.70 4.05
N ALA A 100 8.21 18.40 5.02
CA ALA A 100 8.63 17.05 5.34
C ALA A 100 8.98 16.96 6.83
N LEU A 101 8.45 15.95 7.53
CA LEU A 101 8.74 15.68 8.93
C LEU A 101 8.94 14.18 9.11
N THR A 102 10.00 13.79 9.82
CA THR A 102 10.21 12.42 10.32
C THR A 102 10.21 12.48 11.84
N ILE A 103 9.21 11.84 12.43
CA ILE A 103 8.91 11.97 13.86
C ILE A 103 9.10 10.59 14.52
N PRO A 104 10.12 10.41 15.38
CA PRO A 104 10.29 9.16 16.10
C PRO A 104 9.22 8.99 17.18
N ALA A 105 8.78 7.76 17.39
CA ALA A 105 7.90 7.36 18.48
C ALA A 105 8.63 6.37 19.42
N ASP A 106 8.25 6.38 20.69
CA ASP A 106 8.77 5.46 21.71
C ASP A 106 8.19 4.03 21.57
N SER A 107 7.03 3.91 20.94
CA SER A 107 6.26 2.69 20.80
C SER A 107 5.38 2.76 19.56
N GLY A 108 5.04 1.59 19.01
CA GLY A 108 4.07 1.43 17.93
C GLY A 108 3.20 0.21 18.24
N VAL A 109 1.93 0.44 18.56
CA VAL A 109 0.99 -0.62 18.93
C VAL A 109 -0.17 -0.63 17.97
N VAL A 110 -0.44 -1.80 17.37
CA VAL A 110 -1.61 -2.02 16.52
C VAL A 110 -2.48 -3.09 17.15
N THR A 111 -3.75 -2.74 17.38
CA THR A 111 -4.71 -3.61 18.06
C THR A 111 -5.91 -3.86 17.18
N LYS A 112 -6.42 -5.09 17.25
CA LYS A 112 -7.67 -5.49 16.64
C LYS A 112 -8.84 -5.07 17.54
N GLY A 113 -9.82 -4.39 16.96
CA GLY A 113 -11.12 -4.12 17.55
C GLY A 113 -12.15 -5.20 17.21
N SER A 114 -13.41 -4.80 17.05
CA SER A 114 -14.48 -5.71 16.65
C SER A 114 -14.48 -5.97 15.14
N GLY A 115 -14.56 -7.24 14.72
CA GLY A 115 -14.56 -7.58 13.28
C GLY A 115 -13.25 -7.25 12.58
N GLU A 116 -13.30 -6.38 11.57
CA GLU A 116 -12.15 -5.87 10.80
C GLU A 116 -11.59 -4.55 11.34
N GLU A 117 -12.13 -4.04 12.45
CA GLU A 117 -11.67 -2.78 13.06
C GLU A 117 -10.22 -2.88 13.55
N VAL A 118 -9.45 -1.83 13.29
CA VAL A 118 -8.03 -1.72 13.68
C VAL A 118 -7.77 -0.36 14.33
N ASN A 119 -6.99 -0.35 15.40
CA ASN A 119 -6.48 0.87 16.03
C ASN A 119 -4.97 0.81 16.08
N GLY A 120 -4.29 1.84 15.57
CA GLY A 120 -2.85 2.02 15.68
C GLY A 120 -2.49 3.22 16.55
N LYS A 121 -1.47 3.10 17.38
CA LYS A 121 -0.96 4.20 18.22
C LYS A 121 0.56 4.22 18.22
N TRP A 122 1.14 5.33 17.79
CA TRP A 122 2.57 5.60 17.83
C TRP A 122 2.86 6.52 19.01
N GLY A 123 3.10 5.93 20.18
CA GLY A 123 3.40 6.65 21.41
C GLY A 123 2.45 7.81 21.69
N SER A 124 3.03 9.01 21.80
CA SER A 124 2.34 10.29 21.96
C SER A 124 2.33 11.15 20.68
N VAL A 125 2.76 10.60 19.54
CA VAL A 125 2.94 11.40 18.30
C VAL A 125 1.74 11.32 17.36
N GLY A 126 0.98 10.23 17.40
CA GLY A 126 -0.25 10.09 16.63
C GLY A 126 -0.87 8.70 16.71
N SER A 127 -2.05 8.58 16.12
CA SER A 127 -2.83 7.34 16.08
C SER A 127 -3.67 7.26 14.82
N PHE A 128 -4.10 6.05 14.46
CA PHE A 128 -5.08 5.82 13.42
C PHE A 128 -6.17 4.84 13.86
N HIS A 129 -7.33 4.93 13.20
CA HIS A 129 -8.46 4.02 13.34
C HIS A 129 -9.01 3.64 11.97
N THR A 130 -9.14 2.33 11.74
CA THR A 130 -9.80 1.75 10.57
C THR A 130 -11.15 1.20 11.00
N SER A 131 -12.23 1.65 10.36
CA SER A 131 -13.59 1.22 10.71
C SER A 131 -13.82 -0.27 10.42
N LYS A 132 -14.72 -0.89 11.17
CA LYS A 132 -15.05 -2.32 11.05
C LYS A 132 -15.55 -2.79 9.67
N ASP A 133 -16.03 -1.86 8.85
CA ASP A 133 -16.51 -2.09 7.48
C ASP A 133 -15.47 -1.68 6.42
N LEU A 134 -14.28 -1.28 6.86
CA LEU A 134 -13.14 -0.86 6.02
C LEU A 134 -13.47 0.34 5.12
N ARG A 135 -14.46 1.17 5.52
CA ARG A 135 -14.90 2.36 4.76
C ARG A 135 -14.21 3.64 5.20
N THR A 136 -13.64 3.69 6.41
CA THR A 136 -13.03 4.89 6.95
C THR A 136 -11.66 4.58 7.55
N PHE A 137 -10.68 5.43 7.24
CA PHE A 137 -9.37 5.48 7.89
C PHE A 137 -9.17 6.88 8.46
N ALA A 138 -9.17 7.00 9.79
CA ALA A 138 -9.05 8.27 10.50
C ALA A 138 -7.69 8.35 11.21
N VAL A 139 -7.00 9.48 11.09
CA VAL A 139 -5.70 9.75 11.69
C VAL A 139 -5.78 10.96 12.59
N GLN A 140 -5.19 10.85 13.77
CA GLN A 140 -4.99 11.95 14.70
C GLN A 140 -3.49 12.18 14.89
N PHE A 141 -3.05 13.42 14.72
CA PHE A 141 -1.68 13.86 14.95
C PHE A 141 -1.59 14.61 16.29
N GLU A 142 -0.66 14.19 17.14
CA GLU A 142 -0.47 14.68 18.52
C GLU A 142 0.98 15.14 18.79
N ALA A 143 1.77 15.29 17.73
CA ALA A 143 3.20 15.62 17.78
C ALA A 143 3.48 17.13 17.87
N ALA A 144 2.88 17.82 18.85
CA ALA A 144 3.01 19.28 19.00
C ALA A 144 4.47 19.75 19.15
N LYS A 145 5.34 18.94 19.79
CA LYS A 145 6.79 19.18 19.89
C LYS A 145 7.47 19.32 18.53
N TYR A 146 6.93 18.68 17.50
CA TYR A 146 7.42 18.69 16.13
C TYR A 146 6.60 19.64 15.24
N GLY A 147 5.74 20.46 15.85
CA GLY A 147 4.86 21.39 15.14
C GLY A 147 3.71 20.72 14.40
N LEU A 148 3.35 19.47 14.69
CA LEU A 148 2.31 18.74 13.96
C LEU A 148 1.14 18.38 14.89
N THR A 149 -0.06 18.91 14.59
CA THR A 149 -1.30 18.55 15.29
C THR A 149 -2.49 18.58 14.34
N GLY A 150 -3.57 17.86 14.66
CA GLY A 150 -4.82 17.88 13.89
C GLY A 150 -5.19 16.50 13.39
N SER A 151 -5.99 16.43 12.33
CA SER A 151 -6.54 15.16 11.86
C SER A 151 -6.69 15.06 10.34
N VAL A 152 -6.75 13.83 9.88
CA VAL A 152 -7.19 13.46 8.54
C VAL A 152 -8.22 12.34 8.64
N THR A 153 -9.25 12.40 7.80
CA THR A 153 -10.18 11.29 7.60
C THR A 153 -10.26 10.95 6.13
N LEU A 154 -10.06 9.68 5.79
CA LEU A 154 -10.24 9.12 4.46
C LEU A 154 -11.50 8.26 4.49
N SER A 155 -12.41 8.49 3.54
CA SER A 155 -13.68 7.76 3.44
C SER A 155 -13.85 7.20 2.03
N SER A 156 -13.97 5.87 1.90
CA SER A 156 -14.21 5.19 0.63
C SER A 156 -15.42 5.78 -0.10
N THR A 157 -15.28 6.09 -1.40
CA THR A 157 -16.42 6.55 -2.20
C THR A 157 -17.22 5.36 -2.75
N GLY A 158 -18.54 5.42 -2.57
CA GLY A 158 -19.46 4.39 -3.08
C GLY A 158 -19.12 2.98 -2.59
N ASN A 159 -19.01 2.04 -3.54
CA ASN A 159 -18.74 0.63 -3.27
C ASN A 159 -17.28 0.22 -3.45
N ALA A 160 -16.34 1.16 -3.66
CA ALA A 160 -14.94 0.85 -3.94
C ALA A 160 -14.41 -0.14 -2.89
N ALA A 161 -14.14 -1.37 -3.32
CA ALA A 161 -13.88 -2.48 -2.40
C ALA A 161 -12.40 -2.51 -2.04
N HIS A 162 -12.13 -2.65 -0.74
CA HIS A 162 -10.80 -3.00 -0.23
C HIS A 162 -10.27 -4.25 -0.93
N HIS A 163 -8.97 -4.34 -1.14
CA HIS A 163 -8.39 -5.44 -1.89
C HIS A 163 -6.94 -5.72 -1.50
N PHE A 164 -6.55 -7.00 -1.56
CA PHE A 164 -5.13 -7.36 -1.64
C PHE A 164 -4.63 -7.18 -3.07
N GLY A 165 -3.32 -7.22 -3.26
CA GLY A 165 -2.68 -6.99 -4.56
C GLY A 165 -2.99 -8.03 -5.66
N CYS A 166 -3.72 -9.10 -5.39
CA CYS A 166 -4.08 -10.12 -6.38
C CYS A 166 -5.61 -10.35 -6.40
N ASN A 167 -6.13 -10.85 -7.53
CA ASN A 167 -7.55 -11.20 -7.72
C ASN A 167 -8.07 -12.24 -6.70
N THR A 168 -7.16 -12.95 -6.02
CA THR A 168 -7.54 -13.87 -4.96
C THR A 168 -7.63 -13.12 -3.63
N THR A 169 -8.84 -12.86 -3.14
CA THR A 169 -9.10 -12.33 -1.78
C THR A 169 -8.65 -13.27 -0.65
N HIS A 170 -8.04 -14.41 -0.98
CA HIS A 170 -7.63 -15.44 -0.04
C HIS A 170 -6.34 -15.13 0.72
N GLY A 171 -5.57 -14.11 0.30
CA GLY A 171 -4.38 -13.75 1.04
C GLY A 171 -3.70 -12.47 0.55
N PRO A 172 -2.81 -11.92 1.37
CA PRO A 172 -2.18 -10.63 1.14
C PRO A 172 -0.93 -10.67 0.24
N TYR A 173 -0.52 -11.87 -0.16
CA TYR A 173 0.73 -12.12 -0.89
C TYR A 173 0.49 -12.33 -2.38
N PHE A 174 1.55 -12.18 -3.18
CA PHE A 174 1.49 -12.29 -4.64
C PHE A 174 1.73 -13.70 -5.19
N SER A 175 1.68 -14.72 -4.34
CA SER A 175 2.02 -16.12 -4.68
C SER A 175 1.25 -16.68 -5.88
N SER A 176 0.02 -16.20 -6.13
CA SER A 176 -0.78 -16.59 -7.30
C SER A 176 -0.13 -16.19 -8.63
N ALA A 177 0.68 -15.13 -8.67
CA ALA A 177 1.39 -14.70 -9.87
C ALA A 177 2.48 -15.69 -10.32
N VAL A 178 2.98 -16.52 -9.40
CA VAL A 178 4.06 -17.49 -9.63
C VAL A 178 3.63 -18.93 -9.33
N LYS A 179 2.32 -19.20 -9.33
CA LYS A 179 1.80 -20.55 -9.09
C LYS A 179 2.36 -21.54 -10.11
N GLY A 180 2.87 -22.67 -9.61
CA GLY A 180 3.45 -23.73 -10.44
C GLY A 180 4.91 -23.52 -10.86
N GLN A 181 5.56 -22.44 -10.43
CA GLN A 181 7.01 -22.28 -10.62
C GLN A 181 7.78 -23.19 -9.64
N LYS A 182 8.78 -23.92 -10.14
CA LYS A 182 9.52 -24.93 -9.37
C LYS A 182 10.60 -24.34 -8.45
N SER A 183 11.13 -23.16 -8.77
CA SER A 183 12.13 -22.48 -7.95
C SER A 183 12.01 -20.96 -8.09
N LEU A 184 12.19 -20.29 -6.95
CA LEU A 184 12.31 -18.83 -6.84
C LEU A 184 13.68 -18.52 -6.24
N SER A 185 14.33 -17.46 -6.71
CA SER A 185 15.46 -16.87 -5.99
C SER A 185 15.01 -16.36 -4.61
N THR A 186 15.95 -16.09 -3.70
CA THR A 186 15.64 -15.54 -2.37
C THR A 186 14.83 -14.24 -2.47
N ALA A 187 15.20 -13.34 -3.39
CA ALA A 187 14.49 -12.08 -3.60
C ALA A 187 13.08 -12.28 -4.18
N GLU A 188 12.91 -13.22 -5.12
CA GLU A 188 11.60 -13.57 -5.66
C GLU A 188 10.70 -14.24 -4.60
N ASP A 189 11.23 -15.12 -3.77
CA ASP A 189 10.46 -15.72 -2.67
C ASP A 189 10.01 -14.65 -1.66
N LEU A 190 10.89 -13.71 -1.31
CA LEU A 190 10.55 -12.56 -0.48
C LEU A 190 9.46 -11.70 -1.13
N LEU A 191 9.60 -11.37 -2.42
CA LEU A 191 8.65 -10.54 -3.16
C LEU A 191 7.28 -11.20 -3.30
N PHE A 192 7.23 -12.44 -3.78
CA PHE A 192 5.96 -13.08 -4.13
C PHE A 192 5.25 -13.74 -2.95
N ASN A 193 5.98 -14.31 -2.00
CA ASN A 193 5.38 -15.13 -0.94
C ASN A 193 5.38 -14.47 0.44
N LYS A 194 6.12 -13.37 0.64
CA LYS A 194 6.35 -12.80 1.99
C LYS A 194 6.17 -11.29 2.10
N LEU A 195 6.23 -10.56 0.99
CA LEU A 195 5.86 -9.15 0.93
C LEU A 195 4.35 -9.06 0.74
N GLY A 196 3.67 -8.46 1.71
CA GLY A 196 2.23 -8.25 1.66
C GLY A 196 1.85 -6.83 1.26
N TRP A 197 0.67 -6.70 0.67
CA TRP A 197 0.07 -5.42 0.32
C TRP A 197 -1.45 -5.50 0.41
N ALA A 198 -2.03 -4.59 1.18
CA ALA A 198 -3.46 -4.49 1.43
C ALA A 198 -3.91 -3.04 1.22
N THR A 199 -4.84 -2.82 0.31
CA THR A 199 -5.40 -1.49 0.05
C THR A 199 -6.79 -1.42 0.67
N THR A 200 -6.90 -0.67 1.77
CA THR A 200 -8.14 -0.53 2.54
C THR A 200 -9.03 0.54 1.92
N ILE A 201 -8.45 1.69 1.55
CA ILE A 201 -9.14 2.79 0.85
C ILE A 201 -8.49 2.94 -0.53
N PRO A 202 -8.95 2.23 -1.58
CA PRO A 202 -8.37 2.33 -2.93
C PRO A 202 -8.73 3.63 -3.65
N GLY A 203 -9.78 4.30 -3.19
CA GLY A 203 -10.25 5.60 -3.68
C GLY A 203 -11.34 6.13 -2.77
N GLY A 204 -11.22 7.39 -2.36
CA GLY A 204 -12.03 7.97 -1.30
C GLY A 204 -12.05 9.50 -1.30
N ASN A 205 -12.90 10.05 -0.45
CA ASN A 205 -12.88 11.46 -0.07
C ASN A 205 -11.98 11.63 1.15
N ALA A 206 -11.08 12.61 1.10
CA ALA A 206 -10.25 13.04 2.21
C ALA A 206 -10.77 14.34 2.81
N GLN A 207 -10.68 14.44 4.13
CA GLN A 207 -10.86 15.69 4.88
C GLN A 207 -9.58 15.93 5.68
N VAL A 208 -8.96 17.09 5.48
CA VAL A 208 -7.69 17.46 6.12
C VAL A 208 -7.88 18.72 6.96
N ALA A 209 -7.44 18.63 8.22
CA ALA A 209 -7.38 19.76 9.14
C ALA A 209 -6.15 19.58 10.05
N VAL A 210 -4.98 19.99 9.55
CA VAL A 210 -3.68 19.77 10.22
C VAL A 210 -2.92 21.09 10.33
N LYS A 211 -2.36 21.36 11.51
CA LYS A 211 -1.41 22.45 11.74
C LYS A 211 0.01 21.91 11.64
N ILE A 212 0.83 22.57 10.81
CA ILE A 212 2.25 22.25 10.57
C ILE A 212 3.07 23.52 10.84
N GLY A 213 3.86 23.51 11.91
CA GLY A 213 4.46 24.72 12.47
C GLY A 213 3.36 25.72 12.85
N ASP A 214 3.43 26.93 12.31
CA ASP A 214 2.39 27.95 12.49
C ASP A 214 1.35 27.99 11.35
N THR A 215 1.48 27.11 10.35
CA THR A 215 0.64 27.12 9.16
C THR A 215 -0.49 26.09 9.27
N GLN A 216 -1.72 26.52 8.99
CA GLN A 216 -2.85 25.62 8.85
C GLN A 216 -2.90 25.04 7.43
N LEU A 217 -2.89 23.71 7.32
CA LEU A 217 -3.25 22.97 6.12
C LEU A 217 -4.68 22.45 6.29
N SER A 218 -5.60 22.92 5.45
CA SER A 218 -6.97 22.40 5.44
C SER A 218 -7.54 22.37 4.03
N PHE A 219 -8.08 21.21 3.65
CA PHE A 219 -8.72 20.99 2.37
C PHE A 219 -9.54 19.69 2.39
N THR A 220 -10.40 19.53 1.38
CA THR A 220 -11.00 18.25 1.02
C THR A 220 -10.47 17.80 -0.33
N GLY A 221 -10.49 16.50 -0.61
CA GLY A 221 -10.05 16.01 -1.92
C GLY A 221 -10.03 14.49 -2.04
N ALA A 222 -9.16 13.97 -2.91
CA ALA A 222 -8.99 12.54 -3.14
C ALA A 222 -8.20 11.89 -1.99
N GLY A 223 -8.62 10.71 -1.55
CA GLY A 223 -8.01 9.94 -0.47
C GLY A 223 -7.63 8.53 -0.89
N TYR A 224 -6.55 8.02 -0.32
CA TYR A 224 -6.08 6.64 -0.51
C TYR A 224 -5.36 6.14 0.75
N HIS A 225 -5.49 4.85 1.09
CA HIS A 225 -4.78 4.21 2.20
C HIS A 225 -4.48 2.73 1.91
N ASP A 226 -3.24 2.32 2.22
CA ASP A 226 -2.78 0.94 2.20
C ASP A 226 -1.84 0.58 3.37
N ALA A 227 -1.60 -0.71 3.50
CA ALA A 227 -0.64 -1.29 4.42
C ALA A 227 0.26 -2.28 3.67
N ASN A 228 1.51 -2.37 4.12
CA ASN A 228 2.51 -3.29 3.57
C ASN A 228 3.38 -3.85 4.68
N TRP A 229 3.91 -5.03 4.43
CA TRP A 229 4.84 -5.69 5.34
C TRP A 229 5.77 -6.61 4.60
N ALA A 230 6.94 -6.84 5.19
CA ALA A 230 7.90 -7.82 4.71
C ALA A 230 8.80 -8.29 5.85
N PRO A 231 9.36 -9.52 5.79
CA PRO A 231 10.32 -10.00 6.79
C PRO A 231 11.73 -9.44 6.61
N ALA A 232 11.93 -8.55 5.62
CA ALA A 232 13.20 -7.92 5.31
C ALA A 232 12.97 -6.50 4.73
N PRO A 233 13.96 -5.60 4.82
CA PRO A 233 13.92 -4.28 4.17
C PRO A 233 13.76 -4.40 2.66
N LEU A 234 13.06 -3.46 2.02
CA LEU A 234 12.76 -3.47 0.59
C LEU A 234 14.03 -3.50 -0.27
N ASN A 235 15.12 -2.87 0.17
CA ASN A 235 16.40 -2.91 -0.53
C ASN A 235 17.13 -4.27 -0.46
N LYS A 236 16.49 -5.30 0.12
CA LYS A 236 16.89 -6.72 0.03
C LYS A 236 15.95 -7.56 -0.83
N ILE A 237 14.82 -6.99 -1.25
CA ILE A 237 13.74 -7.68 -1.97
C ILE A 237 13.70 -7.23 -3.41
N VAL A 238 13.75 -5.91 -3.65
CA VAL A 238 13.59 -5.31 -4.98
C VAL A 238 14.79 -4.50 -5.37
N SER A 239 15.08 -4.44 -6.68
CA SER A 239 16.02 -3.48 -7.27
C SER A 239 15.30 -2.21 -7.75
N SER A 240 14.04 -2.33 -8.13
CA SER A 240 13.18 -1.22 -8.57
C SER A 240 11.73 -1.50 -8.20
N TRP A 241 11.03 -0.49 -7.72
CA TRP A 241 9.62 -0.52 -7.34
C TRP A 241 8.95 0.75 -7.82
N SER A 242 7.99 0.62 -8.72
CA SER A 242 7.09 1.72 -9.11
C SER A 242 5.72 1.46 -8.50
N PHE A 243 5.19 2.44 -7.79
CA PHE A 243 3.85 2.41 -7.22
C PHE A 243 3.09 3.64 -7.67
N GLY A 244 1.77 3.58 -7.70
CA GLY A 244 0.97 4.79 -7.80
C GLY A 244 -0.51 4.53 -7.58
N SER A 245 -1.22 5.62 -7.34
CA SER A 245 -2.67 5.69 -7.26
C SER A 245 -3.19 6.93 -7.96
N ALA A 246 -4.40 6.86 -8.48
CA ALA A 246 -5.08 8.01 -9.05
C ALA A 246 -6.60 7.91 -8.87
N GLN A 247 -7.22 9.08 -8.74
CA GLN A 247 -8.67 9.26 -8.85
C GLN A 247 -8.94 10.17 -10.03
N VAL A 248 -9.66 9.64 -11.03
CA VAL A 248 -9.85 10.27 -12.36
C VAL A 248 -11.32 10.21 -12.74
N GLY A 249 -12.06 11.29 -12.52
CA GLY A 249 -13.52 11.29 -12.66
C GLY A 249 -14.16 10.14 -11.87
N PRO A 250 -14.85 9.19 -12.53
CA PRO A 250 -15.49 8.05 -11.86
C PRO A 250 -14.53 6.89 -11.56
N TYR A 251 -13.24 6.99 -11.89
CA TYR A 251 -12.28 5.89 -11.78
C TYR A 251 -11.36 6.05 -10.58
N ASP A 252 -11.15 4.95 -9.86
CA ASP A 252 -10.08 4.82 -8.86
C ASP A 252 -9.14 3.70 -9.30
N LEU A 253 -7.83 3.94 -9.20
CA LEU A 253 -6.82 2.97 -9.62
C LEU A 253 -5.60 2.98 -8.71
N SER A 254 -4.96 1.81 -8.58
CA SER A 254 -3.65 1.65 -7.97
C SER A 254 -2.84 0.58 -8.71
N TYR A 255 -1.52 0.64 -8.60
CA TYR A 255 -0.63 -0.33 -9.26
C TYR A 255 0.71 -0.47 -8.55
N VAL A 256 1.35 -1.63 -8.75
CA VAL A 256 2.76 -1.86 -8.42
C VAL A 256 3.44 -2.60 -9.58
N LEU A 257 4.63 -2.10 -9.96
CA LEU A 257 5.60 -2.81 -10.79
C LEU A 257 6.89 -2.98 -9.99
N ALA A 258 7.26 -4.21 -9.66
CA ALA A 258 8.40 -4.49 -8.80
C ALA A 258 9.36 -5.52 -9.42
N GLN A 259 10.62 -5.12 -9.57
CA GLN A 259 11.68 -5.99 -10.04
C GLN A 259 12.44 -6.57 -8.82
N PRO A 260 12.50 -7.91 -8.67
CA PRO A 260 13.27 -8.54 -7.61
C PRO A 260 14.78 -8.29 -7.75
N LEU A 261 15.46 -8.19 -6.61
CA LEU A 261 16.91 -7.97 -6.54
C LEU A 261 17.71 -9.19 -7.03
N GLY A 262 18.80 -8.94 -7.76
CA GLY A 262 19.87 -9.94 -7.98
C GLY A 262 19.55 -11.06 -8.98
N SER A 263 18.45 -10.97 -9.74
CA SER A 263 18.15 -11.92 -10.82
C SER A 263 18.58 -11.36 -12.19
N SER A 264 19.24 -12.19 -13.01
CA SER A 264 19.60 -11.86 -14.40
C SER A 264 18.41 -11.91 -15.36
N ASN A 265 17.37 -12.66 -15.01
CA ASN A 265 16.09 -12.70 -15.73
C ASN A 265 14.95 -12.66 -14.70
N PRO A 266 14.71 -11.49 -14.08
CA PRO A 266 13.81 -11.36 -12.96
C PRO A 266 12.35 -11.59 -13.37
N ARG A 267 11.61 -12.35 -12.56
CA ARG A 267 10.14 -12.34 -12.64
C ARG A 267 9.64 -11.03 -12.04
N VAL A 268 9.44 -10.03 -12.89
CA VAL A 268 8.92 -8.72 -12.48
C VAL A 268 7.45 -8.87 -12.07
N LEU A 269 7.13 -8.52 -10.83
CA LEU A 269 5.75 -8.46 -10.34
C LEU A 269 5.04 -7.28 -11.01
N ASN A 270 3.83 -7.52 -11.51
CA ASN A 270 2.91 -6.50 -11.97
C ASN A 270 1.55 -6.75 -11.32
N THR A 271 1.03 -5.75 -10.62
CA THR A 271 -0.32 -5.75 -10.07
C THR A 271 -1.02 -4.44 -10.39
N GLY A 272 -2.32 -4.51 -10.61
CA GLY A 272 -3.15 -3.35 -10.90
C GLY A 272 -4.59 -3.54 -10.44
N TYR A 273 -5.12 -2.48 -9.85
CA TYR A 273 -6.52 -2.31 -9.50
C TYR A 273 -7.15 -1.19 -10.35
N LEU A 274 -8.37 -1.41 -10.80
CA LEU A 274 -9.20 -0.40 -11.45
C LEU A 274 -10.66 -0.60 -11.03
N SER A 275 -11.29 0.48 -10.59
CA SER A 275 -12.73 0.52 -10.37
C SER A 275 -13.38 1.68 -11.11
N ARG A 276 -14.70 1.61 -11.33
CA ARG A 276 -15.52 2.71 -11.84
C ARG A 276 -16.77 2.84 -10.98
N ASN A 277 -17.01 4.01 -10.40
CA ASN A 277 -18.13 4.26 -9.47
C ASN A 277 -18.17 3.22 -8.32
N GLY A 278 -17.00 2.86 -7.81
CA GLY A 278 -16.85 1.84 -6.76
C GLY A 278 -17.08 0.39 -7.20
N VAL A 279 -17.36 0.13 -8.47
CA VAL A 279 -17.42 -1.25 -9.00
C VAL A 279 -16.04 -1.65 -9.50
N VAL A 280 -15.48 -2.71 -8.91
CA VAL A 280 -14.18 -3.25 -9.33
C VAL A 280 -14.30 -3.80 -10.75
N LEU A 281 -13.53 -3.23 -11.67
CA LEU A 281 -13.41 -3.69 -13.06
C LEU A 281 -12.26 -4.69 -13.20
N GLN A 282 -11.17 -4.46 -12.46
CA GLN A 282 -10.01 -5.34 -12.43
C GLN A 282 -9.32 -5.23 -11.07
N ASN A 283 -8.92 -6.38 -10.53
CA ASN A 283 -7.89 -6.49 -9.50
C ASN A 283 -7.06 -7.70 -9.86
N GLN A 284 -5.81 -7.53 -10.28
CA GLN A 284 -5.03 -8.63 -10.82
C GLN A 284 -3.56 -8.52 -10.41
N CYS A 285 -2.89 -9.67 -10.41
CA CYS A 285 -1.44 -9.73 -10.39
C CYS A 285 -0.93 -10.80 -11.37
N SER A 286 0.25 -10.56 -11.91
CA SER A 286 0.95 -11.49 -12.79
C SER A 286 2.45 -11.24 -12.80
N VAL A 287 3.20 -12.14 -13.43
CA VAL A 287 4.54 -11.78 -13.91
C VAL A 287 4.38 -10.88 -15.14
N ASN A 288 5.11 -9.78 -15.19
CA ASN A 288 5.03 -8.80 -16.26
C ASN A 288 5.27 -9.46 -17.64
N GLY A 289 4.44 -9.15 -18.62
CA GLY A 289 4.54 -9.72 -19.98
C GLY A 289 3.98 -11.14 -20.17
N THR A 290 3.44 -11.78 -19.14
CA THR A 290 2.88 -13.15 -19.26
C THR A 290 1.41 -13.21 -19.67
N LYS A 291 0.72 -12.06 -19.67
CA LYS A 291 -0.68 -11.91 -20.04
C LYS A 291 -0.85 -10.89 -21.15
N THR A 292 -1.92 -11.05 -21.94
CA THR A 292 -2.38 -10.10 -22.96
C THR A 292 -3.78 -9.53 -22.66
N LYS A 293 -4.48 -10.09 -21.66
CA LYS A 293 -5.77 -9.66 -21.11
C LYS A 293 -5.78 -9.90 -19.61
N ASP A 294 -6.71 -9.27 -18.89
CA ASP A 294 -6.73 -9.25 -17.42
C ASP A 294 -5.36 -8.82 -16.86
N MET A 295 -4.90 -7.66 -17.34
CA MET A 295 -3.55 -7.16 -17.10
C MET A 295 -3.52 -5.63 -16.95
N SER A 296 -2.45 -5.15 -16.34
CA SER A 296 -2.05 -3.74 -16.35
C SER A 296 -0.69 -3.58 -17.04
N LEU A 297 -0.48 -2.46 -17.72
CA LEU A 297 0.80 -2.05 -18.32
C LEU A 297 1.19 -0.72 -17.68
N ILE A 298 2.40 -0.64 -17.14
CA ILE A 298 2.92 0.53 -16.44
C ILE A 298 4.13 1.02 -17.23
N LYS A 299 3.97 2.16 -17.92
CA LYS A 299 4.94 2.67 -18.89
C LYS A 299 5.44 4.06 -18.47
N PRO A 300 6.67 4.20 -17.95
CA PRO A 300 7.24 5.53 -17.71
C PRO A 300 7.40 6.27 -19.05
N TYR A 301 7.24 7.60 -19.03
CA TYR A 301 7.48 8.44 -20.21
C TYR A 301 8.23 9.73 -19.86
N GLY A 302 8.88 10.28 -20.88
CA GLY A 302 9.74 11.46 -20.76
C GLY A 302 10.91 11.22 -19.81
N SER A 303 11.74 12.24 -19.62
CA SER A 303 12.83 12.20 -18.65
C SER A 303 13.11 13.59 -18.09
N GLN A 304 13.62 13.64 -16.87
CA GLN A 304 14.07 14.85 -16.20
C GLN A 304 15.14 14.49 -15.16
N MET A 305 15.97 15.46 -14.78
CA MET A 305 16.96 15.28 -13.72
C MET A 305 16.34 15.66 -12.36
N GLN A 306 16.42 14.77 -11.38
CA GLN A 306 16.01 15.04 -9.99
C GLN A 306 16.98 14.35 -9.04
N ALA A 307 17.40 15.04 -7.96
CA ALA A 307 18.35 14.51 -6.98
C ALA A 307 19.60 13.82 -7.57
N GLY A 308 20.11 14.34 -8.69
CA GLY A 308 21.29 13.80 -9.37
C GLY A 308 21.07 12.55 -10.23
N VAL A 309 19.82 12.10 -10.42
CA VAL A 309 19.47 10.95 -11.25
C VAL A 309 18.43 11.30 -12.31
N THR A 310 18.47 10.59 -13.45
CA THR A 310 17.44 10.68 -14.49
C THR A 310 16.21 9.91 -14.03
N VAL A 311 15.05 10.58 -14.02
CA VAL A 311 13.75 10.01 -13.60
C VAL A 311 12.69 10.26 -14.68
N PRO A 312 11.58 9.50 -14.72
CA PRO A 312 10.48 9.78 -15.63
C PRO A 312 9.78 11.12 -15.32
N LYS A 313 9.08 11.67 -16.32
CA LYS A 313 8.15 12.80 -16.12
C LYS A 313 6.77 12.34 -15.63
N GLY A 314 6.45 11.09 -15.88
CA GLY A 314 5.16 10.51 -15.55
C GLY A 314 5.06 9.06 -16.01
N TYR A 315 3.87 8.49 -15.88
CA TYR A 315 3.55 7.13 -16.27
C TYR A 315 2.26 7.08 -17.08
N VAL A 316 2.22 6.22 -18.11
CA VAL A 316 0.98 5.77 -18.73
C VAL A 316 0.62 4.41 -18.15
N ILE A 317 -0.56 4.33 -17.55
CA ILE A 317 -1.12 3.10 -17.00
C ILE A 317 -2.25 2.63 -17.91
N GLU A 318 -2.08 1.46 -18.52
CA GLU A 318 -3.12 0.85 -19.34
C GLU A 318 -3.67 -0.39 -18.64
N TYR A 319 -4.99 -0.56 -18.69
CA TYR A 319 -5.67 -1.76 -18.22
C TYR A 319 -6.33 -2.43 -19.41
N VAL A 320 -6.16 -3.75 -19.54
CA VAL A 320 -6.89 -4.57 -20.52
C VAL A 320 -7.65 -5.62 -19.74
N LEU A 321 -8.97 -5.47 -19.66
CA LEU A 321 -9.84 -6.36 -18.90
C LEU A 321 -9.92 -7.75 -19.54
N ALA A 322 -10.43 -8.74 -18.80
CA ALA A 322 -10.63 -10.10 -19.31
C ALA A 322 -11.51 -10.15 -20.58
N ASN A 323 -12.51 -9.26 -20.67
CA ASN A 323 -13.40 -9.14 -21.84
C ASN A 323 -12.74 -8.41 -23.03
N GLY A 324 -11.52 -7.88 -22.88
CA GLY A 324 -10.77 -7.13 -23.90
C GLY A 324 -11.02 -5.62 -23.90
N GLU A 325 -11.91 -5.10 -23.07
CA GLU A 325 -12.06 -3.65 -22.89
C GLU A 325 -10.76 -3.05 -22.38
N SER A 326 -10.43 -1.86 -22.86
CA SER A 326 -9.16 -1.20 -22.57
C SER A 326 -9.35 0.18 -21.98
N PHE A 327 -8.52 0.53 -21.01
CA PHE A 327 -8.48 1.83 -20.33
C PHE A 327 -7.05 2.37 -20.37
N SER A 328 -6.90 3.69 -20.36
CA SER A 328 -5.59 4.34 -20.33
C SER A 328 -5.64 5.60 -19.49
N PHE A 329 -4.63 5.78 -18.65
CA PHE A 329 -4.48 6.91 -17.75
C PHE A 329 -3.06 7.45 -17.86
N ASN A 330 -2.94 8.74 -18.18
CA ASN A 330 -1.68 9.46 -18.22
C ASN A 330 -1.49 10.21 -16.90
N LEU A 331 -0.47 9.83 -16.14
CA LEU A 331 -0.10 10.37 -14.84
C LEU A 331 1.09 11.31 -15.02
N THR A 332 0.91 12.60 -14.77
CA THR A 332 1.94 13.63 -14.97
C THR A 332 2.36 14.22 -13.64
N SER A 333 3.67 14.31 -13.38
CA SER A 333 4.19 14.99 -12.20
C SER A 333 3.95 16.50 -12.27
N SER A 334 3.40 17.08 -11.19
CA SER A 334 3.33 18.53 -10.96
C SER A 334 4.28 18.98 -9.85
N GLY A 335 4.65 18.10 -8.93
CA GLY A 335 5.63 18.34 -7.87
C GLY A 335 6.22 17.03 -7.35
N VAL A 336 7.39 17.10 -6.72
CA VAL A 336 8.09 15.95 -6.13
C VAL A 336 8.38 16.20 -4.65
N ASN A 337 7.94 15.28 -3.79
CA ASN A 337 8.24 15.26 -2.36
C ASN A 337 7.93 13.87 -1.77
N PRO A 338 8.94 13.13 -1.25
CA PRO A 338 10.37 13.45 -1.25
C PRO A 338 11.05 13.29 -2.62
N SER A 339 12.23 13.91 -2.76
CA SER A 339 13.12 13.78 -3.93
C SER A 339 14.52 13.37 -3.46
N GLN A 340 14.80 12.07 -3.47
CA GLN A 340 16.06 11.47 -3.02
C GLN A 340 16.65 10.60 -4.14
N ASN A 341 17.96 10.36 -4.11
CA ASN A 341 18.67 9.59 -5.15
C ASN A 341 18.12 8.17 -5.41
N ILE A 342 17.54 7.53 -4.39
CA ILE A 342 16.95 6.19 -4.50
C ILE A 342 15.44 6.20 -4.35
N TYR A 343 14.81 7.36 -4.10
CA TYR A 343 13.39 7.42 -3.81
C TYR A 343 12.78 8.75 -4.20
N HIS A 344 11.78 8.67 -5.08
CA HIS A 344 11.03 9.81 -5.54
C HIS A 344 9.53 9.53 -5.37
N ARG A 345 8.80 10.52 -4.91
CA ARG A 345 7.34 10.52 -4.92
C ARG A 345 6.84 11.80 -5.54
N TRP A 346 5.99 11.64 -6.54
CA TRP A 346 5.39 12.73 -7.28
C TRP A 346 3.93 12.87 -6.92
N VAL A 347 3.47 14.11 -6.87
CA VAL A 347 2.07 14.51 -6.87
C VAL A 347 1.81 15.14 -8.21
N GLY A 348 0.65 14.90 -8.80
CA GLY A 348 0.24 15.68 -9.97
C GLY A 348 -1.13 15.33 -10.49
N THR A 349 -1.26 15.45 -11.81
CA THR A 349 -2.53 15.30 -12.52
C THR A 349 -2.61 13.95 -13.23
N ALA A 350 -3.83 13.49 -13.42
CA ALA A 350 -4.14 12.28 -14.14
C ALA A 350 -5.22 12.57 -15.19
N VAL A 351 -5.02 12.08 -16.41
CA VAL A 351 -6.00 12.21 -17.50
C VAL A 351 -6.23 10.86 -18.15
N GLY A 352 -7.48 10.40 -18.24
CA GLY A 352 -7.75 9.08 -18.78
C GLY A 352 -9.17 8.58 -18.65
N GLY A 353 -9.36 7.31 -18.98
CA GLY A 353 -10.64 6.62 -18.94
C GLY A 353 -10.67 5.42 -19.88
N LYS A 354 -11.89 4.98 -20.24
CA LYS A 354 -12.07 3.91 -21.25
C LYS A 354 -11.58 4.41 -22.62
N LYS A 355 -10.78 3.61 -23.33
CA LYS A 355 -10.31 3.96 -24.67
C LYS A 355 -11.52 4.13 -25.61
N GLY A 356 -11.55 5.25 -26.33
CA GLY A 356 -12.66 5.63 -27.22
C GLY A 356 -13.75 6.49 -26.56
N GLU A 357 -13.74 6.66 -25.24
CA GLU A 357 -14.61 7.62 -24.54
C GLU A 357 -13.87 8.95 -24.30
N LYS A 358 -14.62 10.01 -23.98
CA LYS A 358 -14.04 11.30 -23.56
C LYS A 358 -13.23 11.07 -22.26
N PRO A 359 -11.98 11.57 -22.18
CA PRO A 359 -11.18 11.41 -20.97
C PRO A 359 -11.75 12.25 -19.83
N PHE A 360 -11.49 11.79 -18.61
CA PHE A 360 -11.68 12.53 -17.37
C PHE A 360 -10.34 13.06 -16.86
N GLU A 361 -10.42 14.09 -16.03
CA GLU A 361 -9.28 14.65 -15.31
C GLU A 361 -9.34 14.23 -13.84
N GLY A 362 -8.19 14.30 -13.19
CA GLY A 362 -8.02 13.81 -11.83
C GLY A 362 -6.66 14.13 -11.25
N SER A 363 -6.41 13.53 -10.10
CA SER A 363 -5.17 13.69 -9.35
C SER A 363 -4.49 12.34 -9.14
N THR A 364 -3.18 12.37 -8.97
CA THR A 364 -2.38 11.17 -8.74
C THR A 364 -1.23 11.42 -7.78
N VAL A 365 -0.85 10.36 -7.10
CA VAL A 365 0.49 10.21 -6.54
C VAL A 365 1.10 8.95 -7.11
N PHE A 366 2.37 9.04 -7.48
CA PHE A 366 3.13 7.91 -7.94
C PHE A 366 4.57 8.01 -7.46
N GLU A 367 5.25 6.88 -7.43
CA GLU A 367 6.51 6.69 -6.75
C GLU A 367 7.47 5.86 -7.57
N TRP A 368 8.75 6.13 -7.38
CA TRP A 368 9.81 5.27 -7.83
C TRP A 368 10.85 5.09 -6.72
N LEU A 369 10.93 3.87 -6.19
CA LEU A 369 11.94 3.40 -5.26
C LEU A 369 12.96 2.55 -6.03
N ASN A 370 14.21 2.99 -6.04
CA ASN A 370 15.29 2.44 -6.85
C ASN A 370 16.53 2.06 -6.01
N PRO A 371 16.42 1.14 -5.05
CA PRO A 371 17.53 0.73 -4.19
C PRO A 371 18.62 -0.03 -4.96
N GLY A 372 18.28 -0.59 -6.13
CA GLY A 372 19.25 -1.26 -7.01
C GLY A 372 20.04 -0.29 -7.89
N LEU A 373 19.79 1.02 -7.81
CA LEU A 373 20.41 2.04 -8.66
C LEU A 373 20.25 1.74 -10.15
N VAL A 374 19.11 1.14 -10.53
CA VAL A 374 18.78 0.82 -11.91
C VAL A 374 18.60 2.14 -12.67
N PRO A 375 19.46 2.46 -13.66
CA PRO A 375 19.30 3.71 -14.40
C PRO A 375 18.00 3.69 -15.18
N TYR A 376 17.25 4.80 -15.12
CA TYR A 376 16.12 4.99 -16.02
C TYR A 376 16.63 5.46 -17.38
N SER A 377 16.37 4.65 -18.40
CA SER A 377 16.62 4.99 -19.80
C SER A 377 15.26 5.19 -20.48
N PRO A 378 14.94 6.40 -20.96
CA PRO A 378 13.70 6.62 -21.69
C PRO A 378 13.70 5.73 -22.93
N VAL A 379 12.57 5.05 -23.18
CA VAL A 379 12.35 4.39 -24.46
C VAL A 379 12.02 5.50 -25.47
N ASN A 380 12.84 5.63 -26.52
CA ASN A 380 12.63 6.61 -27.60
C ASN A 380 11.34 6.32 -28.37
#